data_AF-A0A4Q2SE84-F1
#
_entry.id   AF-A0A4Q2SE84-F1
#
_cell.length_a   1.000
_cell.length_b   1.000
_cell.length_c   1.000
_cell.angle_alpha   90.00
_cell.angle_beta   90.00
_cell.angle_gamma   90.00
#
_symmetry.space_group_name_H-M   'P 1'
#
loop_
_entity.id
_entity.type
_entity.pdbx_description
1 polymer ?
#
loop_
_entity_poly.entity_id
_entity_poly.type
_entity_poly.pdbx_seq_one_letter_code
_entity_poly.pdbx_strand_id
1 'polypeptide(L)'
;MDMYPEVDVPPDPPTPTGDEVVVDVADSLQDEPSDALRELISGSAVGQRMVQIGLSQRGVAESGGPNRGVPLERYCKPFGYRDPIPWCACFVSWCYWQTTGARPPWKQPAYVGSVYNWAATHGALVSNPSFGDMFGTGDVHMGMVVARKRNGVFVTIEGNWADKVLSQERPIGGFWFATPRFG
;
A
#
# COMPACT_ATOMS: atom_id res chain seq x y z
N MET A 1 -54.26 -18.73 -7.59
CA MET A 1 -53.49 -19.80 -8.27
C MET A 1 -52.67 -19.05 -9.30
N ASP A 2 -51.54 -18.51 -8.88
CA ASP A 2 -50.70 -17.64 -9.70
C ASP A 2 -49.31 -18.28 -9.72
N MET A 3 -48.99 -18.88 -10.86
CA MET A 3 -47.69 -19.50 -11.12
C MET A 3 -46.67 -18.41 -11.43
N TYR A 4 -45.68 -18.25 -10.56
CA TYR A 4 -44.43 -17.58 -10.94
C TYR A 4 -43.65 -18.47 -11.91
N PRO A 5 -43.00 -17.92 -12.95
CA PRO A 5 -42.15 -18.71 -13.83
C PRO A 5 -40.89 -19.18 -13.10
N GLU A 6 -40.48 -20.42 -13.35
CA GLU A 6 -39.25 -21.03 -12.84
C GLU A 6 -38.03 -20.22 -13.28
N VAL A 7 -37.20 -19.82 -12.31
CA VAL A 7 -35.88 -19.25 -12.55
C VAL A 7 -34.90 -20.38 -12.86
N ASP A 8 -34.26 -20.30 -14.03
CA ASP A 8 -33.26 -21.26 -14.48
C ASP A 8 -32.05 -21.22 -13.54
N VAL A 9 -31.89 -22.27 -12.71
CA VAL A 9 -30.75 -22.43 -11.80
C VAL A 9 -29.59 -23.01 -12.62
N PRO A 10 -28.42 -22.33 -12.69
CA PRO A 10 -27.28 -22.88 -13.41
C PRO A 10 -26.85 -24.21 -12.77
N PRO A 11 -26.38 -25.19 -13.57
CA PRO A 11 -26.02 -26.50 -13.05
C PRO A 11 -24.88 -26.40 -12.04
N ASP A 12 -24.93 -27.26 -11.02
CA ASP A 12 -23.85 -27.41 -10.05
C ASP A 12 -22.53 -27.72 -10.78
N PRO A 13 -21.39 -27.18 -10.29
CA PRO A 13 -20.09 -27.51 -10.85
C PRO A 13 -19.85 -29.03 -10.72
N PRO A 14 -19.18 -29.66 -11.70
CA PRO A 14 -18.94 -31.08 -11.66
C PRO A 14 -18.14 -31.47 -10.42
N THR A 15 -18.62 -32.50 -9.71
CA THR A 15 -17.91 -33.11 -8.59
C THR A 15 -16.60 -33.72 -9.13
N PRO A 16 -15.43 -33.49 -8.48
CA PRO A 16 -14.19 -34.11 -8.91
C PRO A 16 -14.31 -35.64 -8.76
N THR A 17 -14.39 -36.35 -9.87
CA THR A 17 -14.27 -37.81 -9.93
C THR A 17 -12.90 -38.16 -10.50
N GLY A 18 -12.04 -38.73 -9.67
CA GLY A 18 -10.77 -39.32 -10.09
C GLY A 18 -9.65 -39.05 -9.10
N ASP A 19 -9.35 -40.07 -8.29
CA ASP A 19 -8.14 -40.32 -7.51
C ASP A 19 -7.45 -39.10 -6.89
N GLU A 20 -7.80 -38.82 -5.62
CA GLU A 20 -6.98 -37.98 -4.75
C GLU A 20 -5.62 -38.64 -4.55
N VAL A 21 -4.65 -38.23 -5.36
CA VAL A 21 -3.27 -38.22 -4.90
C VAL A 21 -3.21 -37.15 -3.82
N VAL A 22 -3.26 -37.59 -2.56
CA VAL A 22 -2.81 -36.79 -1.42
C VAL A 22 -1.33 -36.48 -1.65
N VAL A 23 -1.07 -35.38 -2.34
CA VAL A 23 0.23 -34.72 -2.31
C VAL A 23 0.31 -34.04 -0.96
N ASP A 24 1.03 -34.67 -0.04
CA ASP A 24 1.53 -34.00 1.15
C ASP A 24 2.42 -32.84 0.69
N VAL A 25 1.84 -31.64 0.69
CA VAL A 25 2.45 -30.40 0.17
C VAL A 25 3.66 -29.97 1.03
N ALA A 26 3.99 -30.70 2.10
CA ALA A 26 5.14 -30.41 2.94
C ALA A 26 6.49 -30.85 2.34
N ASP A 27 6.53 -31.76 1.35
CA ASP A 27 7.77 -32.43 0.92
C ASP A 27 8.27 -32.07 -0.49
N SER A 28 7.87 -30.90 -1.04
CA SER A 28 8.34 -30.47 -2.38
C SER A 28 8.79 -29.01 -2.47
N LEU A 29 9.04 -28.36 -1.33
CA LEU A 29 9.69 -27.04 -1.29
C LEU A 29 11.22 -27.18 -1.33
N GLN A 30 11.77 -27.73 -2.43
CA GLN A 30 13.23 -27.77 -2.65
C GLN A 30 13.77 -26.57 -3.45
N ASP A 31 12.91 -25.64 -3.87
CA ASP A 31 13.36 -24.38 -4.45
C ASP A 31 13.27 -23.27 -3.41
N GLU A 32 14.43 -22.79 -2.99
CA GLU A 32 14.56 -21.58 -2.18
C GLU A 32 13.73 -20.44 -2.82
N PRO A 33 12.80 -19.82 -2.08
CA PRO A 33 11.92 -18.81 -2.66
C PRO A 33 12.76 -17.67 -3.24
N SER A 34 12.43 -17.29 -4.48
CA SER A 34 13.09 -16.16 -5.16
C SER A 34 13.13 -14.91 -4.27
N ASP A 35 14.13 -14.06 -4.43
CA ASP A 35 14.25 -12.83 -3.62
C ASP A 35 12.98 -11.96 -3.70
N ALA A 36 12.29 -11.97 -4.84
CA ALA A 36 11.01 -11.30 -5.02
C ALA A 36 9.89 -11.91 -4.16
N LEU A 37 9.86 -13.24 -4.02
CA LEU A 37 8.91 -13.94 -3.15
C LEU A 37 9.27 -13.75 -1.67
N ARG A 38 10.55 -13.74 -1.31
CA ARG A 38 10.99 -13.40 0.06
C ARG A 38 10.66 -11.96 0.43
N GLU A 39 10.82 -11.03 -0.50
CA GLU A 39 10.47 -9.61 -0.31
C GLU A 39 8.96 -9.41 -0.22
N LEU A 40 8.17 -10.17 -1.01
CA LEU A 40 6.72 -10.21 -0.89
C LEU A 40 6.29 -10.76 0.48
N ILE A 41 7.03 -11.68 1.08
CA ILE A 41 6.71 -12.27 2.39
C ILE A 41 7.24 -11.41 3.56
N SER A 42 8.30 -10.60 3.36
CA SER A 42 8.93 -9.82 4.43
C SER A 42 8.20 -8.52 4.80
N GLY A 43 7.32 -8.01 3.93
CA GLY A 43 6.46 -6.86 4.22
C GLY A 43 5.31 -7.17 5.18
N SER A 44 4.82 -6.20 5.96
CA SER A 44 3.59 -6.42 6.72
C SER A 44 2.39 -6.55 5.78
N ALA A 45 1.44 -7.45 6.08
CA ALA A 45 0.22 -7.61 5.27
C ALA A 45 -0.51 -6.27 5.04
N VAL A 46 -0.46 -5.36 6.03
CA VAL A 46 -0.95 -3.98 5.91
C VAL A 46 -0.16 -3.20 4.85
N GLY A 47 1.16 -3.15 4.94
CA GLY A 47 2.00 -2.43 4.00
C GLY A 47 1.86 -2.92 2.57
N GLN A 48 1.84 -4.25 2.39
CA GLN A 48 1.63 -4.88 1.09
C GLN A 48 0.31 -4.42 0.46
N ARG A 49 -0.78 -4.44 1.23
CA ARG A 49 -2.10 -4.00 0.76
C ARG A 49 -2.15 -2.49 0.50
N MET A 50 -1.48 -1.69 1.32
CA MET A 50 -1.34 -0.24 1.08
C MET A 50 -0.66 0.03 -0.26
N VAL A 51 0.39 -0.72 -0.62
CA VAL A 51 1.07 -0.60 -1.92
C VAL A 51 0.15 -0.98 -3.07
N GLN A 52 -0.60 -2.09 -2.97
CA GLN A 52 -1.56 -2.47 -4.03
C GLN A 52 -2.60 -1.37 -4.28
N ILE A 53 -3.13 -0.78 -3.20
CA ILE A 53 -4.04 0.37 -3.28
C ILE A 53 -3.32 1.57 -3.90
N GLY A 54 -2.11 1.91 -3.47
CA GLY A 54 -1.34 3.02 -4.02
C GLY A 54 -1.06 2.88 -5.52
N LEU A 55 -0.68 1.68 -5.96
CA LEU A 55 -0.44 1.37 -7.38
C LEU A 55 -1.70 1.54 -8.22
N SER A 56 -2.88 1.20 -7.69
CA SER A 56 -4.16 1.43 -8.39
C SER A 56 -4.47 2.91 -8.64
N GLN A 57 -3.83 3.82 -7.89
CA GLN A 57 -4.01 5.27 -8.02
C GLN A 57 -2.98 5.92 -8.96
N ARG A 58 -2.08 5.15 -9.57
CA ARG A 58 -1.04 5.69 -10.46
C ARG A 58 -1.64 6.53 -11.58
N GLY A 59 -1.09 7.73 -11.78
CA GLY A 59 -1.56 8.69 -12.78
C GLY A 59 -2.61 9.68 -12.29
N VAL A 60 -3.20 9.48 -11.10
CA VAL A 60 -4.04 10.51 -10.46
C VAL A 60 -3.20 11.77 -10.29
N ALA A 61 -3.71 12.89 -10.77
CA ALA A 61 -3.01 14.16 -10.87
C ALA A 61 -3.82 15.29 -10.26
N GLU A 62 -3.13 16.35 -9.87
CA GLU A 62 -3.77 17.63 -9.55
C GLU A 62 -4.52 18.20 -10.75
N SER A 63 -5.60 18.94 -10.46
CA SER A 63 -6.38 19.64 -11.47
C SER A 63 -6.99 20.90 -10.86
N GLY A 64 -7.05 21.99 -11.63
CA GLY A 64 -7.60 23.26 -11.15
C GLY A 64 -6.66 24.04 -10.22
N GLY A 65 -5.37 23.73 -10.23
CA GLY A 65 -4.30 24.44 -9.52
C GLY A 65 -3.48 23.56 -8.58
N PRO A 66 -2.41 24.11 -7.98
CA PRO A 66 -1.53 23.38 -7.08
C PRO A 66 -2.28 22.80 -5.88
N ASN A 67 -2.03 21.54 -5.57
CA ASN A 67 -2.62 20.78 -4.47
C ASN A 67 -4.16 20.73 -4.49
N ARG A 68 -4.76 20.72 -5.69
CA ARG A 68 -6.23 20.71 -5.89
C ARG A 68 -6.69 19.53 -6.72
N GLY A 69 -8.01 19.41 -6.87
CA GLY A 69 -8.65 18.39 -7.69
C GLY A 69 -8.75 17.07 -6.95
N VAL A 70 -8.68 15.98 -7.70
CA VAL A 70 -8.83 14.62 -7.15
C VAL A 70 -7.93 14.37 -5.94
N PRO A 71 -6.65 14.79 -5.89
CA PRO A 71 -5.82 14.59 -4.71
C PRO A 71 -6.37 15.23 -3.43
N LEU A 72 -6.81 16.50 -3.49
CA LEU A 72 -7.40 17.19 -2.34
C LEU A 72 -8.68 16.50 -1.88
N GLU A 73 -9.59 16.23 -2.82
CA GLU A 73 -10.89 15.63 -2.54
C GLU A 73 -10.77 14.21 -1.97
N ARG A 74 -9.89 13.39 -2.54
CA ARG A 74 -9.78 11.97 -2.21
C ARG A 74 -8.86 11.72 -1.03
N TYR A 75 -7.69 12.34 -1.00
CA TYR A 75 -6.65 11.98 -0.04
C TYR A 75 -6.68 12.87 1.20
N CYS A 76 -7.01 14.16 1.06
CA CYS A 76 -6.89 15.12 2.15
C CYS A 76 -8.20 15.38 2.89
N LYS A 77 -9.32 15.59 2.16
CA LYS A 77 -10.61 15.92 2.78
C LYS A 77 -11.16 14.88 3.76
N PRO A 78 -10.98 13.55 3.58
CA PRO A 78 -11.38 12.57 4.59
C PRO A 78 -10.69 12.79 5.95
N PHE A 79 -9.56 13.49 5.96
CA PHE A 79 -8.83 13.87 7.16
C PHE A 79 -9.14 15.28 7.69
N GLY A 80 -10.07 16.00 7.06
CA GLY A 80 -10.52 17.33 7.49
C GLY A 80 -9.81 18.50 6.81
N TYR A 81 -8.86 18.26 5.91
CA TYR A 81 -8.15 19.31 5.17
C TYR A 81 -8.97 19.76 3.96
N ARG A 82 -9.51 20.99 4.01
CA ARG A 82 -10.38 21.54 2.97
C ARG A 82 -9.66 22.48 2.00
N ASP A 83 -8.57 23.09 2.45
CA ASP A 83 -7.74 23.97 1.65
C ASP A 83 -6.60 23.21 0.96
N PRO A 84 -6.05 23.71 -0.16
CA PRO A 84 -4.93 23.09 -0.85
C PRO A 84 -3.73 22.90 0.09
N ILE A 85 -3.21 21.67 0.14
CA ILE A 85 -2.10 21.26 1.00
C ILE A 85 -1.28 20.18 0.27
N PRO A 86 0.06 20.16 0.40
CA PRO A 86 0.87 19.03 -0.04
C PRO A 86 0.26 17.71 0.44
N TRP A 87 0.10 16.76 -0.47
CA TRP A 87 -0.76 15.60 -0.25
C TRP A 87 -0.04 14.25 -0.25
N CYS A 88 1.30 14.23 -0.22
CA CYS A 88 2.09 12.99 -0.12
C CYS A 88 1.74 12.19 1.14
N ALA A 89 1.68 12.84 2.31
CA ALA A 89 1.30 12.20 3.57
C ALA A 89 -0.19 11.84 3.64
N CYS A 90 -1.06 12.68 3.08
CA CYS A 90 -2.48 12.37 2.93
C CYS A 90 -2.69 11.11 2.08
N PHE A 91 -1.92 10.94 1.00
CA PHE A 91 -1.99 9.77 0.14
C PHE A 91 -1.61 8.49 0.89
N VAL A 92 -0.49 8.49 1.64
CA VAL A 92 -0.10 7.32 2.45
C VAL A 92 -1.11 7.03 3.56
N SER A 93 -1.62 8.08 4.23
CA SER A 93 -2.69 7.99 5.23
C SER A 93 -3.98 7.42 4.66
N TRP A 94 -4.34 7.82 3.45
CA TRP A 94 -5.50 7.30 2.75
C TRP A 94 -5.30 5.83 2.38
N CYS A 95 -4.12 5.43 1.88
CA CYS A 95 -3.81 4.03 1.60
C CYS A 95 -3.89 3.16 2.87
N TYR A 96 -3.40 3.65 4.02
CA TYR A 96 -3.55 2.98 5.31
C TYR A 96 -5.04 2.80 5.65
N TRP A 97 -5.83 3.87 5.57
CA TRP A 97 -7.26 3.81 5.89
C TRP A 97 -8.03 2.86 4.99
N GLN A 98 -7.76 2.86 3.68
CA GLN A 98 -8.37 1.92 2.74
C GLN A 98 -7.95 0.46 2.98
N THR A 99 -6.78 0.25 3.58
CA THR A 99 -6.28 -1.09 3.93
C THR A 99 -6.93 -1.62 5.19
N THR A 100 -7.03 -0.78 6.23
CA THR A 100 -7.38 -1.22 7.59
C THR A 100 -8.82 -0.94 7.97
N GLY A 101 -9.52 -0.06 7.22
CA GLY A 101 -10.82 0.47 7.60
C GLY A 101 -10.78 1.50 8.75
N ALA A 102 -9.63 1.65 9.43
CA ALA A 102 -9.42 2.54 10.56
C ALA A 102 -8.64 3.79 10.16
N ARG A 103 -8.88 4.91 10.86
CA ARG A 103 -8.03 6.10 10.70
C ARG A 103 -6.60 5.75 11.10
N PRO A 104 -5.58 6.33 10.43
CA PRO A 104 -4.20 6.04 10.78
C PRO A 104 -3.87 6.46 12.21
N PRO A 105 -2.95 5.75 12.88
CA PRO A 105 -2.61 5.97 14.30
C PRO A 105 -1.76 7.22 14.55
N TRP A 106 -1.28 7.91 13.51
CA TRP A 106 -0.54 9.16 13.67
C TRP A 106 -1.45 10.38 13.78
N LYS A 107 -1.01 11.37 14.57
CA LYS A 107 -1.79 12.54 14.97
C LYS A 107 -2.24 13.44 13.80
N GLN A 108 -1.38 13.66 12.81
CA GLN A 108 -1.65 14.57 11.68
C GLN A 108 -1.49 13.84 10.34
N PRO A 109 -2.59 13.42 9.69
CA PRO A 109 -2.53 12.65 8.44
C PRO A 109 -1.88 13.35 7.25
N ALA A 110 -1.83 14.68 7.23
CA ALA A 110 -1.17 15.44 6.17
C ALA A 110 0.31 15.77 6.45
N TYR A 111 0.88 15.31 7.56
CA TYR A 111 2.24 15.70 7.95
C TYR A 111 3.18 14.49 8.09
N VAL A 112 4.22 14.48 7.27
CA VAL A 112 5.26 13.41 7.24
C VAL A 112 5.92 13.24 8.61
N GLY A 113 6.23 14.34 9.30
CA GLY A 113 6.82 14.28 10.64
C GLY A 113 5.91 13.59 11.66
N SER A 114 4.59 13.64 11.49
CA SER A 114 3.66 12.90 12.36
C SER A 114 3.73 11.39 12.13
N VAL A 115 3.96 10.95 10.89
CA VAL A 115 4.14 9.53 10.55
C VAL A 115 5.46 9.02 11.10
N TYR A 116 6.54 9.78 10.93
CA TYR A 116 7.84 9.47 11.51
C TYR A 116 7.76 9.35 13.05
N ASN A 117 7.14 10.32 13.72
CA ASN A 117 7.01 10.30 15.18
C ASN A 117 6.22 9.08 15.67
N TRP A 118 5.14 8.70 14.98
CA TRP A 118 4.44 7.45 15.26
C TRP A 118 5.38 6.25 15.10
N ALA A 119 6.10 6.15 13.98
CA ALA A 119 6.97 5.02 13.73
C ALA A 119 8.09 4.88 14.76
N ALA A 120 8.70 6.00 15.16
CA ALA A 120 9.73 6.05 16.20
C ALA A 120 9.20 5.59 17.57
N THR A 121 8.03 6.09 17.97
CA THR A 121 7.43 5.78 19.28
C THR A 121 6.89 4.36 19.39
N HIS A 122 6.59 3.70 18.26
CA HIS A 122 6.00 2.35 18.23
C HIS A 122 7.01 1.27 17.80
N GLY A 123 8.31 1.59 17.70
CA GLY A 123 9.33 0.64 17.29
C GLY A 123 9.08 0.07 15.88
N ALA A 124 8.55 0.90 14.99
CA ALA A 124 8.20 0.52 13.61
C ALA A 124 9.27 0.99 12.59
N LEU A 125 10.24 1.81 13.00
CA LEU A 125 11.35 2.19 12.14
C LEU A 125 12.21 0.98 11.79
N VAL A 126 12.63 0.90 10.52
CA VAL A 126 13.49 -0.18 10.00
C VAL A 126 14.66 0.40 9.22
N SER A 127 15.81 -0.28 9.27
CA SER A 127 17.02 0.11 8.53
C SER A 127 17.15 -0.59 7.18
N ASN A 128 16.48 -1.73 7.02
CA ASN A 128 16.45 -2.49 5.77
C ASN A 128 14.99 -2.61 5.31
N PRO A 129 14.51 -1.69 4.45
CA PRO A 129 13.10 -1.68 4.05
C PRO A 129 12.75 -2.87 3.16
N SER A 130 11.52 -3.34 3.32
CA SER A 130 10.86 -4.37 2.53
C SER A 130 9.69 -3.80 1.72
N PHE A 131 9.16 -4.60 0.81
CA PHE A 131 7.91 -4.31 0.14
C PHE A 131 6.80 -3.94 1.13
N GLY A 132 6.11 -2.82 0.91
CA GLY A 132 5.05 -2.35 1.79
C GLY A 132 5.49 -1.42 2.93
N ASP A 133 6.80 -1.26 3.16
CA ASP A 133 7.27 -0.26 4.12
C ASP A 133 7.00 1.15 3.60
N MET A 134 6.74 2.07 4.52
CA MET A 134 6.71 3.50 4.24
C MET A 134 8.13 4.04 4.22
N PHE A 135 8.37 5.09 3.44
CA PHE A 135 9.62 5.85 3.50
C PHE A 135 9.33 7.34 3.65
N GLY A 136 10.29 8.11 4.15
CA GLY A 136 10.23 9.57 4.07
C GLY A 136 11.59 10.27 4.05
N THR A 137 11.61 11.48 3.49
CA THR A 137 12.78 12.38 3.44
C THR A 137 12.58 13.52 4.43
N GLY A 138 13.20 13.39 5.60
CA GLY A 138 12.92 14.28 6.73
C GLY A 138 11.42 14.31 7.02
N ASP A 139 10.85 15.51 7.10
CA ASP A 139 9.42 15.76 7.25
C ASP A 139 8.77 16.37 5.98
N VAL A 140 9.45 16.27 4.83
CA VAL A 140 9.05 16.97 3.60
C VAL A 140 8.27 16.07 2.65
N HIS A 141 8.73 14.84 2.42
CA HIS A 141 8.14 13.94 1.42
C HIS A 141 8.09 12.51 1.91
N MET A 142 7.10 11.74 1.42
CA MET A 142 6.95 10.33 1.77
C MET A 142 6.20 9.53 0.71
N GLY A 143 6.30 8.21 0.82
CA GLY A 143 5.55 7.26 0.01
C GLY A 143 5.72 5.84 0.55
N MET A 144 5.53 4.84 -0.32
CA MET A 144 5.64 3.42 0.03
C MET A 144 6.62 2.70 -0.89
N VAL A 145 7.33 1.72 -0.35
CA VAL A 145 8.30 0.87 -1.05
C VAL A 145 7.56 -0.23 -1.81
N VAL A 146 7.78 -0.31 -3.11
CA VAL A 146 7.15 -1.27 -4.04
C VAL A 146 8.09 -2.43 -4.37
N ALA A 147 9.39 -2.17 -4.45
CA ALA A 147 10.39 -3.21 -4.69
C ALA A 147 11.78 -2.70 -4.38
N ARG A 148 12.70 -3.62 -4.11
CA ARG A 148 14.13 -3.37 -4.10
C ARG A 148 14.74 -3.85 -5.42
N LYS A 149 15.52 -2.99 -6.04
CA LYS A 149 16.40 -3.32 -7.16
C LYS A 149 17.80 -3.64 -6.65
N ARG A 150 18.63 -4.20 -7.56
CA ARG A 150 20.07 -4.33 -7.31
C ARG A 150 20.71 -2.96 -7.04
N ASN A 151 21.88 -2.98 -6.40
CA ASN A 151 22.71 -1.80 -6.14
C ASN A 151 22.09 -0.74 -5.20
N GLY A 152 21.19 -1.15 -4.31
CA GLY A 152 20.64 -0.25 -3.28
C GLY A 152 19.69 0.80 -3.85
N VAL A 153 19.02 0.49 -4.97
CA VAL A 153 17.92 1.28 -5.51
C VAL A 153 16.59 0.64 -5.12
N PHE A 154 15.58 1.44 -4.84
CA PHE A 154 14.23 1.01 -4.54
C PHE A 154 13.25 1.63 -5.51
N VAL A 155 12.22 0.89 -5.87
CA VAL A 155 11.02 1.40 -6.54
C VAL A 155 10.02 1.79 -5.46
N THR A 156 9.44 2.97 -5.59
CA THR A 156 8.43 3.51 -4.69
C THR A 156 7.14 3.82 -5.43
N ILE A 157 6.05 4.02 -4.69
CA ILE A 157 4.83 4.65 -5.17
C ILE A 157 4.50 5.83 -4.25
N GLU A 158 4.27 6.99 -4.85
CA GLU A 158 4.27 8.26 -4.14
C GLU A 158 3.15 9.15 -4.63
N GLY A 159 2.52 9.87 -3.70
CA GLY A 159 1.63 10.98 -4.03
C GLY A 159 2.40 12.30 -4.05
N ASN A 160 1.85 13.31 -4.72
CA ASN A 160 2.42 14.65 -4.86
C ASN A 160 3.84 14.63 -5.46
N TRP A 161 4.17 13.63 -6.28
CA TRP A 161 5.42 13.64 -7.03
C TRP A 161 5.15 14.20 -8.42
N ALA A 162 5.71 15.37 -8.72
CA ALA A 162 5.38 16.14 -9.93
C ALA A 162 3.85 16.29 -10.11
N ASP A 163 3.17 16.66 -9.02
CA ASP A 163 1.73 16.89 -8.95
C ASP A 163 0.87 15.63 -9.24
N LYS A 164 1.46 14.43 -9.11
CA LYS A 164 0.83 13.16 -9.48
C LYS A 164 1.15 12.02 -8.51
N VAL A 165 0.35 10.95 -8.63
CA VAL A 165 0.70 9.64 -8.09
C VAL A 165 1.60 8.93 -9.09
N LEU A 166 2.87 8.74 -8.76
CA LEU A 166 3.87 8.15 -9.65
C LEU A 166 4.79 7.18 -8.92
N SER A 167 5.28 6.20 -9.68
CA SER A 167 6.38 5.37 -9.23
C SER A 167 7.71 6.07 -9.46
N GLN A 168 8.64 5.94 -8.52
CA GLN A 168 9.99 6.50 -8.63
C GLN A 168 11.05 5.47 -8.32
N GLU A 169 12.25 5.70 -8.83
CA GLU A 169 13.44 4.99 -8.39
C GLU A 169 14.23 5.89 -7.43
N ARG A 170 14.56 5.35 -6.26
CA ARG A 170 15.29 6.07 -5.21
C ARG A 170 16.53 5.30 -4.78
N PRO A 171 17.67 5.95 -4.50
CA PRO A 171 18.75 5.31 -3.77
C PRO A 171 18.30 4.99 -2.34
N ILE A 172 18.97 4.08 -1.63
CA ILE A 172 18.63 3.74 -0.23
C ILE A 172 18.91 4.88 0.76
N GLY A 173 19.85 5.76 0.42
CA GLY A 173 20.35 6.79 1.33
C GLY A 173 19.46 8.03 1.42
N GLY A 174 19.38 8.61 2.62
CA GLY A 174 18.65 9.87 2.86
C GLY A 174 17.18 9.70 3.22
N PHE A 175 16.75 8.48 3.54
CA PHE A 175 15.38 8.16 3.91
C PHE A 175 15.31 7.48 5.27
N TRP A 176 14.25 7.75 6.02
CA TRP A 176 13.79 6.83 7.07
C TRP A 176 12.80 5.86 6.46
N PHE A 177 12.73 4.65 7.02
CA PHE A 177 11.76 3.63 6.62
C PHE A 177 10.97 3.14 7.83
N ALA A 178 9.73 2.75 7.62
CA ALA A 178 8.87 2.25 8.68
C ALA A 178 7.89 1.20 8.19
N THR A 179 7.76 0.10 8.94
CA THR A 179 6.77 -0.93 8.65
C THR A 179 5.42 -0.52 9.22
N PRO A 180 4.39 -0.28 8.37
CA PRO A 180 3.05 0.00 8.88
C PRO A 180 2.49 -1.24 9.58
N ARG A 181 1.80 -1.04 10.71
CA ARG A 181 1.18 -2.12 11.50
C ARG A 181 -0.28 -1.80 11.75
N PHE A 182 -1.11 -2.84 11.82
CA PHE A 182 -2.43 -2.72 12.44
C PHE A 182 -2.22 -2.68 13.95
N GLY A 183 -2.93 -1.77 14.62
CA GLY A 183 -2.83 -1.60 16.08
C GLY A 183 -3.46 -2.77 16.83
#